data_AF-W4KQ91-F1
#
_entry.id   AF-W4KQ91-F1
#
_cell.length_a   1.000
_cell.length_b   1.000
_cell.length_c   1.000
_cell.angle_alpha   90.00
_cell.angle_beta   90.00
_cell.angle_gamma   90.00
#
_symmetry.space_group_name_H-M   'P 1'
#
loop_
_entity.id
_entity.type
_entity.pdbx_description
1 polymer ?
#
loop_
_entity_poly.entity_id
_entity_poly.type
_entity_poly.pdbx_seq_one_letter_code
_entity_poly.pdbx_strand_id
1 'polypeptide(L)'
;MHFPAWLTVLLPIIPGALAVSPVQRLRSTRPHVFADSHERRNAIERRNTDFFTPKFSNPKAATFHVNSSALPLVTFPLQDSWAGRLPITNNTKEERQLFFWYWPSDQSTESDILTIWLNGGPGCSSLGGFLQENGPISFQPGMTAPQANPYAWTSASDVVWIEQPVGTGFTTGTPDIHNESELSDEFYGFLQQFYTVFPELAAKKLFITGESYAGFYIPYIATRIVDASKAEKAALPLNLQGLLINDGVYSSFIVGEEAPTANFSTQFQSVLGFSDSQ
;
A
#
# COMPACT_ATOMS: atom_id res chain seq x y z
N MET A 1 -19.24 66.52 2.29
CA MET A 1 -18.59 65.97 3.50
C MET A 1 -17.80 64.74 3.09
N HIS A 2 -16.48 64.80 3.26
CA HIS A 2 -15.51 63.73 3.03
C HIS A 2 -15.45 62.75 4.21
N PHE A 3 -15.12 61.48 3.95
CA PHE A 3 -14.01 60.67 4.49
C PHE A 3 -14.04 59.28 3.77
N PRO A 4 -12.97 58.45 3.74
CA PRO A 4 -12.27 58.10 2.49
C PRO A 4 -12.06 56.58 2.27
N ALA A 5 -11.37 56.26 1.15
CA ALA A 5 -10.62 55.02 0.83
C ALA A 5 -9.76 54.53 2.03
N TRP A 6 -9.36 53.26 2.17
CA TRP A 6 -8.48 52.39 1.36
C TRP A 6 -8.70 50.92 1.82
N LEU A 7 -8.61 49.87 0.99
CA LEU A 7 -7.35 49.18 0.66
C LEU A 7 -7.56 48.28 -0.58
N THR A 8 -6.95 48.63 -1.70
CA THR A 8 -6.83 47.78 -2.89
C THR A 8 -5.52 47.02 -2.77
N VAL A 9 -5.57 45.68 -2.76
CA VAL A 9 -4.36 44.84 -2.79
C VAL A 9 -3.76 44.90 -4.19
N LEU A 10 -2.58 45.48 -4.29
CA LEU A 10 -1.72 45.46 -5.49
C LEU A 10 -1.09 44.07 -5.64
N LEU A 11 -1.43 43.37 -6.73
CA LEU A 11 -0.65 42.26 -7.26
C LEU A 11 0.61 42.81 -7.93
N PRO A 12 1.83 42.34 -7.58
CA PRO A 12 3.02 42.72 -8.31
C PRO A 12 3.04 42.01 -9.67
N ILE A 13 3.06 42.81 -10.73
CA ILE A 13 3.37 42.37 -12.09
C ILE A 13 4.89 42.12 -12.14
N ILE A 14 5.29 40.86 -12.24
CA ILE A 14 6.67 40.48 -12.59
C ILE A 14 6.77 40.49 -14.13
N PRO A 15 7.65 41.31 -14.73
CA PRO A 15 7.89 41.27 -16.16
C PRO A 15 8.89 40.16 -16.51
N GLY A 16 8.51 39.30 -17.46
CA GLY A 16 9.44 38.61 -18.36
C GLY A 16 10.14 37.37 -17.81
N ALA A 17 9.42 36.26 -17.69
CA ALA A 17 10.00 34.93 -17.89
C ALA A 17 9.31 34.32 -19.11
N LEU A 18 10.10 34.06 -20.16
CA LEU A 18 9.68 33.43 -21.40
C LEU A 18 8.84 32.19 -21.11
N ALA A 19 7.59 32.18 -21.57
CA ALA A 19 6.70 31.03 -21.48
C ALA A 19 7.25 29.89 -22.34
N VAL A 20 8.06 29.02 -21.73
CA VAL A 20 8.48 27.76 -22.35
C VAL A 20 7.27 26.85 -22.39
N SER A 21 6.87 26.48 -23.61
CA SER A 21 5.73 25.60 -23.89
C SER A 21 5.84 24.30 -23.06
N PRO A 22 4.72 23.73 -22.56
CA PRO A 22 4.72 22.46 -21.83
C PRO A 22 5.43 21.34 -22.59
N VAL A 23 5.41 21.38 -23.93
CA VAL A 23 6.05 20.41 -24.83
C VAL A 23 7.58 20.53 -24.83
N GLN A 24 8.13 21.72 -24.58
CA GLN A 24 9.59 21.91 -24.47
C GLN A 24 10.13 21.46 -23.10
N ARG A 25 9.32 21.54 -22.04
CA ARG A 25 9.66 21.02 -20.71
C ARG A 25 9.80 19.49 -20.68
N LEU A 26 9.04 18.81 -21.53
CA LEU A 26 9.14 17.35 -21.75
C LEU A 26 10.35 16.92 -22.60
N ARG A 27 11.04 17.87 -23.27
CA ARG A 27 12.21 17.57 -24.12
C ARG A 27 13.55 17.83 -23.44
N SER A 28 13.58 18.61 -22.35
CA SER A 28 14.83 18.98 -21.66
C SER A 28 15.21 18.05 -20.50
N THR A 29 14.31 17.20 -20.04
CA THR A 29 14.65 16.06 -19.19
C THR A 29 14.99 14.88 -20.10
N ARG A 30 16.28 14.68 -20.38
CA ARG A 30 16.71 13.33 -20.73
C ARG A 30 16.32 12.46 -19.52
N PRO A 31 15.42 11.49 -19.64
CA PRO A 31 15.40 10.43 -18.64
C PRO A 31 16.82 9.84 -18.70
N HIS A 32 17.44 9.62 -17.54
CA HIS A 32 18.47 8.61 -17.49
C HIS A 32 17.78 7.33 -17.96
N VAL A 33 17.96 7.03 -19.25
CA VAL A 33 17.49 5.81 -19.88
C VAL A 33 18.01 4.70 -19.01
N PHE A 34 17.06 3.91 -18.49
CA PHE A 34 17.23 2.67 -17.78
C PHE A 34 18.64 2.11 -17.92
N ALA A 35 19.36 1.99 -16.80
CA ALA A 35 20.52 1.12 -16.73
C ALA A 35 20.18 -0.21 -17.40
N ASP A 36 21.08 -0.64 -18.28
CA ASP A 36 20.89 -1.70 -19.25
C ASP A 36 20.19 -2.92 -18.63
N SER A 37 19.13 -3.41 -19.28
CA SER A 37 18.35 -4.56 -18.82
C SER A 37 19.20 -5.83 -18.63
N HIS A 38 20.39 -5.87 -19.23
CA HIS A 38 21.40 -6.91 -19.02
C HIS A 38 22.21 -6.74 -17.73
N GLU A 39 22.59 -5.53 -17.33
CA GLU A 39 23.27 -5.31 -16.03
C GLU A 39 22.34 -5.62 -14.86
N ARG A 40 21.04 -5.27 -14.96
CA ARG A 40 20.03 -5.67 -13.96
C ARG A 40 19.85 -7.19 -13.90
N ARG A 41 19.76 -7.88 -15.04
CA ARG A 41 19.69 -9.35 -15.07
C ARG A 41 20.90 -10.02 -14.41
N ASN A 42 22.11 -9.51 -14.64
CA ASN A 42 23.33 -10.01 -14.01
C ASN A 42 23.41 -9.67 -12.52
N ALA A 43 22.82 -8.55 -12.06
CA ALA A 43 22.68 -8.24 -10.63
C ALA A 43 21.66 -9.15 -9.94
N ILE A 44 20.63 -9.61 -10.66
CA ILE A 44 19.60 -10.54 -10.16
C ILE A 44 20.19 -11.95 -9.94
N GLU A 45 21.07 -12.42 -10.83
CA GLU A 45 21.82 -13.68 -10.62
C GLU A 45 22.82 -13.59 -9.44
N ARG A 46 23.15 -12.38 -8.99
CA ARG A 46 24.04 -12.09 -7.85
C ARG A 46 23.29 -11.57 -6.63
N ARG A 47 22.00 -11.85 -6.46
CA ARG A 47 21.34 -11.52 -5.18
C ARG A 47 22.10 -12.22 -4.06
N ASN A 48 22.65 -11.40 -3.16
CA ASN A 48 23.35 -11.85 -1.99
C ASN A 48 22.37 -12.71 -1.17
N THR A 49 22.70 -13.97 -0.90
CA THR A 49 21.89 -14.85 -0.03
C THR A 49 22.07 -14.51 1.45
N ASP A 50 22.88 -13.49 1.74
CA ASP A 50 23.09 -12.93 3.07
C ASP A 50 21.98 -11.90 3.37
N PHE A 51 20.84 -12.40 3.83
CA PHE A 51 19.68 -11.60 4.21
C PHE A 51 19.76 -11.21 5.68
N PHE A 52 19.41 -9.97 6.01
CA PHE A 52 19.14 -9.62 7.40
C PHE A 52 17.88 -10.36 7.88
N THR A 53 18.00 -11.16 8.94
CA THR A 53 16.84 -11.83 9.57
C THR A 53 16.47 -11.08 10.85
N PRO A 54 15.27 -10.48 10.93
CA PRO A 54 14.81 -9.81 12.15
C PRO A 54 14.72 -10.78 13.33
N LYS A 55 14.97 -10.24 14.52
CA LYS A 55 14.80 -10.97 15.79
C LYS A 55 13.66 -10.33 16.56
N PHE A 56 12.67 -11.14 16.91
CA PHE A 56 11.52 -10.69 17.69
C PHE A 56 11.67 -11.15 19.13
N SER A 57 11.52 -10.22 20.08
CA SER A 57 11.59 -10.49 21.52
C SER A 57 10.41 -11.31 22.04
N ASN A 58 9.24 -11.20 21.39
CA ASN A 58 8.08 -12.00 21.74
C ASN A 58 8.19 -13.42 21.14
N PRO A 59 8.24 -14.50 21.96
CA PRO A 59 8.37 -15.86 21.46
C PRO A 59 7.18 -16.31 20.60
N LYS A 60 6.02 -15.65 20.71
CA LYS A 60 4.85 -15.92 19.86
C LYS A 60 5.14 -15.62 18.38
N ALA A 61 6.08 -14.74 18.06
CA ALA A 61 6.49 -14.50 16.68
C ALA A 61 6.95 -15.78 15.96
N ALA A 62 7.58 -16.72 16.68
CA ALA A 62 8.06 -17.98 16.12
C ALA A 62 6.93 -18.88 15.61
N THR A 63 5.69 -18.76 16.13
CA THR A 63 4.56 -19.56 15.64
C THR A 63 4.06 -19.11 14.27
N PHE A 64 4.48 -17.93 13.81
CA PHE A 64 4.16 -17.40 12.50
C PHE A 64 5.28 -17.57 11.49
N HIS A 65 6.44 -18.10 11.89
CA HIS A 65 7.60 -18.27 11.01
C HIS A 65 7.26 -19.20 9.83
N VAL A 66 7.66 -18.76 8.64
CA VAL A 66 7.53 -19.49 7.39
C VAL A 66 8.93 -19.68 6.83
N ASN A 67 9.36 -20.94 6.76
CA ASN A 67 10.56 -21.33 6.01
C ASN A 67 10.30 -21.11 4.52
N SER A 68 10.78 -19.99 3.99
CA SER A 68 10.50 -19.58 2.61
C SER A 68 11.15 -20.52 1.59
N SER A 69 12.22 -21.21 1.98
CA SER A 69 12.89 -22.24 1.14
C SER A 69 12.04 -23.52 1.00
N ALA A 70 11.02 -23.70 1.82
CA ALA A 70 10.11 -24.84 1.76
C ALA A 70 8.78 -24.52 1.04
N LEU A 71 8.63 -23.31 0.50
CA LEU A 71 7.43 -22.93 -0.24
C LEU A 71 7.26 -23.80 -1.50
N PRO A 72 6.07 -24.39 -1.75
CA PRO A 72 5.85 -25.22 -2.92
C PRO A 72 6.15 -24.48 -4.21
N LEU A 73 6.81 -25.16 -5.15
CA LEU A 73 7.16 -24.67 -6.50
C LEU A 73 8.16 -23.51 -6.55
N VAL A 74 8.59 -22.96 -5.40
CA VAL A 74 9.64 -21.93 -5.32
C VAL A 74 11.01 -22.61 -5.36
N THR A 75 11.83 -22.26 -6.34
CA THR A 75 13.16 -22.87 -6.57
C THR A 75 14.32 -21.87 -6.50
N PHE A 76 14.02 -20.62 -6.12
CA PHE A 76 14.97 -19.53 -5.98
C PHE A 76 15.10 -19.10 -4.51
N PRO A 77 16.26 -18.53 -4.11
CA PRO A 77 16.48 -18.13 -2.73
C PRO A 77 15.53 -17.02 -2.31
N LEU A 78 14.97 -17.15 -1.12
CA LEU A 78 14.09 -16.19 -0.48
C LEU A 78 14.42 -16.09 1.00
N GLN A 79 14.31 -14.89 1.56
CA GLN A 79 14.42 -14.68 2.99
C GLN A 79 13.18 -15.28 3.70
N ASP A 80 13.35 -15.72 4.95
CA ASP A 80 12.27 -16.32 5.76
C ASP A 80 11.20 -15.31 6.16
N SER A 81 9.93 -15.69 6.09
CA SER A 81 8.81 -14.76 6.29
C SER A 81 7.98 -15.11 7.51
N TRP A 82 6.97 -14.29 7.84
CA TRP A 82 6.02 -14.57 8.90
C TRP A 82 4.59 -14.41 8.41
N ALA A 83 3.77 -15.44 8.53
CA ALA A 83 2.40 -15.42 8.05
C ALA A 83 1.44 -16.07 9.04
N GLY A 84 0.22 -15.55 9.09
CA GLY A 84 -0.86 -16.19 9.83
C GLY A 84 -1.96 -15.21 10.19
N ARG A 85 -2.74 -15.60 11.19
CA ARG A 85 -3.92 -14.84 11.63
C ARG A 85 -3.73 -14.27 13.01
N LEU A 86 -4.18 -13.03 13.20
CA LEU A 86 -4.26 -12.40 14.51
C LEU A 86 -5.64 -11.80 14.73
N PRO A 87 -6.14 -11.82 15.98
CA PRO A 87 -7.45 -11.26 16.28
C PRO A 87 -7.44 -9.74 16.10
N ILE A 88 -8.62 -9.17 15.92
CA ILE A 88 -8.79 -7.73 15.78
C ILE A 88 -8.99 -7.03 17.14
N THR A 89 -9.10 -7.78 18.23
CA THR A 89 -9.13 -7.26 19.61
C THR A 89 -8.35 -8.18 20.55
N ASN A 90 -8.12 -7.74 21.79
CA ASN A 90 -7.55 -8.59 22.84
C ASN A 90 -8.60 -9.43 23.58
N ASN A 91 -9.86 -9.42 23.13
CA ASN A 91 -10.93 -10.20 23.73
C ASN A 91 -10.71 -11.69 23.46
N THR A 92 -10.74 -12.51 24.52
CA THR A 92 -10.55 -13.97 24.42
C THR A 92 -11.65 -14.69 23.65
N LYS A 93 -12.80 -14.04 23.45
CA LYS A 93 -13.93 -14.53 22.64
C LYS A 93 -13.95 -13.94 21.22
N GLU A 94 -12.92 -13.18 20.83
CA GLU A 94 -12.84 -12.65 19.47
C GLU A 94 -12.59 -13.79 18.47
N GLU A 95 -13.57 -14.01 17.60
CA GLU A 95 -13.49 -14.99 16.52
C GLU A 95 -13.00 -14.35 15.21
N ARG A 96 -13.05 -13.01 15.12
CA ARG A 96 -12.61 -12.26 13.95
C ARG A 96 -11.10 -12.11 13.94
N GLN A 97 -10.47 -12.57 12.85
CA GLN A 97 -9.03 -12.51 12.68
C GLN A 97 -8.69 -12.06 11.27
N LEU A 98 -7.74 -11.12 11.17
CA LEU A 98 -7.16 -10.76 9.88
C LEU A 98 -5.95 -11.63 9.58
N PHE A 99 -5.74 -11.91 8.29
CA PHE A 99 -4.56 -12.62 7.82
C PHE A 99 -3.49 -11.61 7.40
N PHE A 100 -2.24 -11.90 7.74
CA PHE A 100 -1.08 -11.14 7.29
C PHE A 100 -0.01 -12.06 6.73
N TRP A 101 0.80 -11.53 5.82
CA TRP A 101 2.08 -12.10 5.44
C TRP A 101 3.14 -11.00 5.44
N TYR A 102 4.03 -11.07 6.42
CA TYR A 102 5.15 -10.16 6.62
C TYR A 102 6.43 -10.72 6.00
N TRP A 103 7.11 -9.89 5.23
CA TRP A 103 8.41 -10.16 4.63
C TRP A 103 9.37 -9.03 4.97
N PRO A 104 10.46 -9.32 5.70
CA PRO A 104 11.58 -8.40 5.81
C PRO A 104 12.18 -8.04 4.45
N SER A 105 12.93 -6.94 4.45
CA SER A 105 13.71 -6.54 3.30
C SER A 105 14.70 -7.63 2.89
N ASP A 106 14.93 -7.78 1.57
CA ASP A 106 15.89 -8.73 1.02
C ASP A 106 17.33 -8.21 1.00
N GLN A 107 17.61 -7.13 1.75
CA GLN A 107 18.93 -6.55 1.91
C GLN A 107 19.70 -7.22 3.08
N SER A 108 21.02 -7.12 3.06
CA SER A 108 21.89 -7.64 4.13
C SER A 108 21.88 -6.77 5.39
N THR A 109 21.28 -5.58 5.31
CA THR A 109 21.11 -4.64 6.42
C THR A 109 19.64 -4.50 6.77
N GLU A 110 19.35 -4.30 8.05
CA GLU A 110 17.99 -4.03 8.50
C GLU A 110 17.42 -2.78 7.82
N SER A 111 16.16 -2.87 7.34
CA SER A 111 15.40 -1.71 6.89
C SER A 111 14.81 -0.94 8.08
N ASP A 112 14.85 0.39 8.06
CA ASP A 112 14.14 1.23 9.02
C ASP A 112 12.70 1.57 8.59
N ILE A 113 12.23 0.99 7.47
CA ILE A 113 10.91 1.24 6.88
C ILE A 113 10.05 -0.02 6.94
N LEU A 114 8.79 0.14 7.36
CA LEU A 114 7.74 -0.87 7.25
C LEU A 114 6.64 -0.34 6.32
N THR A 115 6.35 -1.10 5.27
CA THR A 115 5.29 -0.82 4.31
C THR A 115 4.14 -1.79 4.50
N ILE A 116 2.94 -1.28 4.78
CA ILE A 116 1.71 -2.06 4.72
C ILE A 116 1.16 -1.97 3.28
N TRP A 117 0.77 -3.09 2.69
CA TRP A 117 0.07 -3.15 1.40
C TRP A 117 -1.37 -3.67 1.56
N LEU A 118 -2.33 -2.98 0.94
CA LEU A 118 -3.75 -3.30 0.93
C LEU A 118 -4.31 -3.31 -0.50
N ASN A 119 -4.83 -4.43 -0.98
CA ASN A 119 -5.67 -4.43 -2.19
C ASN A 119 -7.09 -3.91 -1.87
N GLY A 120 -7.79 -3.46 -2.91
CA GLY A 120 -9.12 -2.85 -2.84
C GLY A 120 -10.29 -3.83 -2.96
N GLY A 121 -11.14 -3.62 -3.97
CA GLY A 121 -12.33 -4.44 -4.25
C GLY A 121 -13.64 -3.64 -4.14
N PRO A 122 -14.24 -3.50 -2.94
CA PRO A 122 -13.80 -3.98 -1.63
C PRO A 122 -13.77 -5.51 -1.47
N GLY A 123 -12.90 -6.04 -0.60
CA GLY A 123 -12.82 -7.48 -0.28
C GLY A 123 -11.90 -8.32 -1.18
N CYS A 124 -11.06 -7.67 -1.99
CA CYS A 124 -10.00 -8.37 -2.72
C CYS A 124 -8.85 -8.72 -1.79
N SER A 125 -8.33 -9.93 -1.93
CA SER A 125 -7.18 -10.42 -1.17
C SER A 125 -5.92 -9.58 -1.44
N SER A 126 -5.23 -9.16 -0.39
CA SER A 126 -3.91 -8.53 -0.49
C SER A 126 -2.81 -9.48 -0.97
N LEU A 127 -3.10 -10.79 -1.05
CA LEU A 127 -2.20 -11.74 -1.69
C LEU A 127 -2.24 -11.69 -3.21
N GLY A 128 -3.24 -11.00 -3.79
CA GLY A 128 -3.20 -10.52 -5.16
C GLY A 128 -1.96 -9.67 -5.38
N GLY A 129 -1.78 -8.62 -4.57
CA GLY A 129 -0.58 -7.77 -4.64
C GLY A 129 0.72 -8.49 -4.33
N PHE A 130 0.68 -9.44 -3.39
CA PHE A 130 1.85 -10.27 -3.10
C PHE A 130 2.28 -11.09 -4.32
N LEU A 131 1.37 -11.87 -4.94
CA LEU A 131 1.73 -12.80 -6.01
C LEU A 131 1.78 -12.16 -7.40
N GLN A 132 1.04 -11.10 -7.64
CA GLN A 132 0.81 -10.59 -9.00
C GLN A 132 1.36 -9.18 -9.21
N GLU A 133 1.83 -8.50 -8.16
CA GLU A 133 2.25 -7.10 -8.27
C GLU A 133 3.66 -6.89 -7.68
N ASN A 134 3.75 -6.75 -6.37
CA ASN A 134 4.90 -6.15 -5.69
C ASN A 134 5.60 -7.06 -4.67
N GLY A 135 5.12 -8.29 -4.47
CA GLY A 135 5.79 -9.25 -3.62
C GLY A 135 7.05 -9.86 -4.25
N PRO A 136 7.90 -10.52 -3.44
CA PRO A 136 9.13 -11.19 -3.88
C PRO A 136 8.90 -12.40 -4.79
N ILE A 137 7.67 -12.92 -4.82
CA ILE A 137 7.26 -14.05 -5.64
C ILE A 137 6.25 -13.54 -6.66
N SER A 138 6.53 -13.72 -7.95
CA SER A 138 5.56 -13.47 -9.01
C SER A 138 4.96 -14.78 -9.51
N PHE A 139 3.63 -14.88 -9.43
CA PHE A 139 2.87 -16.00 -9.96
C PHE A 139 1.62 -15.48 -10.69
N GLN A 140 1.82 -15.13 -11.97
CA GLN A 140 0.77 -14.58 -12.83
C GLN A 140 -0.16 -15.66 -13.38
N PRO A 141 -1.40 -15.30 -13.75
CA PRO A 141 -2.30 -16.20 -14.48
C PRO A 141 -1.62 -16.82 -15.71
N GLY A 142 -1.72 -18.14 -15.84
CA GLY A 142 -1.15 -18.90 -16.96
C GLY A 142 0.31 -19.34 -16.77
N MET A 143 0.99 -18.94 -15.69
CA MET A 143 2.31 -19.49 -15.35
C MET A 143 2.21 -20.92 -14.83
N THR A 144 3.21 -21.74 -15.10
CA THR A 144 3.30 -23.13 -14.59
C THR A 144 4.06 -23.24 -13.27
N ALA A 145 4.85 -22.22 -12.92
CA ALA A 145 5.63 -22.13 -11.68
C ALA A 145 5.87 -20.65 -11.32
N PRO A 146 6.00 -20.31 -10.02
CA PRO A 146 6.35 -18.97 -9.59
C PRO A 146 7.77 -18.59 -10.01
N GLN A 147 8.02 -17.29 -10.17
CA GLN A 147 9.33 -16.72 -10.48
C GLN A 147 9.71 -15.65 -9.45
N ALA A 148 11.01 -15.41 -9.25
CA ALA A 148 11.46 -14.31 -8.41
C ALA A 148 11.03 -12.98 -9.05
N ASN A 149 10.46 -12.06 -8.26
CA ASN A 149 10.13 -10.72 -8.74
C ASN A 149 11.37 -9.81 -8.64
N PRO A 150 11.95 -9.36 -9.77
CA PRO A 150 13.11 -8.47 -9.75
C PRO A 150 12.77 -7.05 -9.27
N TYR A 151 11.49 -6.70 -9.19
CA TYR A 151 10.97 -5.40 -8.77
C TYR A 151 10.20 -5.47 -7.45
N ALA A 152 10.43 -6.53 -6.66
CA ALA A 152 9.81 -6.71 -5.36
C ALA A 152 10.05 -5.51 -4.44
N TRP A 153 9.02 -5.08 -3.74
CA TRP A 153 9.11 -3.95 -2.80
C TRP A 153 9.95 -4.28 -1.56
N THR A 154 10.16 -5.57 -1.28
CA THR A 154 11.11 -6.03 -0.26
C THR A 154 12.56 -5.59 -0.54
N SER A 155 12.87 -5.12 -1.75
CA SER A 155 14.16 -4.49 -2.05
C SER A 155 14.34 -3.09 -1.45
N ALA A 156 13.27 -2.45 -0.99
CA ALA A 156 13.28 -1.09 -0.45
C ALA A 156 12.85 -1.01 1.03
N SER A 157 12.01 -1.94 1.50
CA SER A 157 11.49 -1.93 2.87
C SER A 157 11.14 -3.33 3.36
N ASP A 158 10.84 -3.45 4.64
CA ASP A 158 10.02 -4.57 5.09
C ASP A 158 8.59 -4.34 4.61
N VAL A 159 7.90 -5.39 4.16
CA VAL A 159 6.55 -5.29 3.61
C VAL A 159 5.61 -6.28 4.30
N VAL A 160 4.41 -5.84 4.64
CA VAL A 160 3.33 -6.70 5.12
C VAL A 160 2.09 -6.54 4.26
N TRP A 161 1.64 -7.65 3.69
CA TRP A 161 0.35 -7.75 2.99
C TRP A 161 -0.69 -8.19 4.01
N ILE A 162 -1.76 -7.40 4.16
CA ILE A 162 -2.81 -7.68 5.14
C ILE A 162 -4.13 -7.86 4.40
N GLU A 163 -4.77 -9.01 4.57
CA GLU A 163 -6.11 -9.24 4.05
C GLU A 163 -7.14 -8.68 5.01
N GLN A 164 -7.97 -7.77 4.49
CA GLN A 164 -8.97 -7.02 5.25
C GLN A 164 -10.09 -6.58 4.31
N PRO A 165 -11.30 -6.32 4.82
CA PRO A 165 -11.76 -6.58 6.20
C PRO A 165 -12.00 -8.09 6.43
N VAL A 166 -12.51 -8.45 7.62
CA VAL A 166 -13.02 -9.80 7.88
C VAL A 166 -13.98 -10.24 6.78
N GLY A 167 -13.79 -11.46 6.25
CA GLY A 167 -14.48 -12.00 5.08
C GLY A 167 -13.62 -12.02 3.80
N THR A 168 -12.47 -11.35 3.82
CA THR A 168 -11.52 -11.32 2.69
C THR A 168 -10.52 -12.47 2.78
N GLY A 169 -10.29 -13.22 1.70
CA GLY A 169 -9.21 -14.21 1.61
C GLY A 169 -9.16 -15.23 2.76
N PHE A 170 -8.05 -15.27 3.50
CA PHE A 170 -7.81 -16.18 4.62
C PHE A 170 -8.24 -15.63 5.99
N THR A 171 -8.89 -14.47 6.05
CA THR A 171 -9.49 -13.95 7.30
C THR A 171 -10.54 -14.93 7.85
N THR A 172 -10.84 -14.85 9.14
CA THR A 172 -11.85 -15.69 9.78
C THR A 172 -12.78 -14.87 10.67
N GLY A 173 -13.93 -15.44 11.03
CA GLY A 173 -14.97 -14.80 11.82
C GLY A 173 -16.17 -14.37 10.96
N THR A 174 -17.15 -13.75 11.60
CA THR A 174 -18.34 -13.22 10.92
C THR A 174 -18.10 -11.75 10.58
N PRO A 175 -18.17 -11.34 9.30
CA PRO A 175 -18.13 -9.93 8.93
C PRO A 175 -19.32 -9.18 9.53
N ASP A 176 -19.07 -8.10 10.26
CA ASP A 176 -20.08 -7.31 10.97
C ASP A 176 -19.87 -5.80 10.88
N ILE A 177 -18.97 -5.35 10.00
CA ILE A 177 -18.74 -3.92 9.72
C ILE A 177 -19.58 -3.44 8.53
N HIS A 178 -19.93 -2.16 8.52
CA HIS A 178 -20.87 -1.57 7.54
C HIS A 178 -20.32 -0.35 6.80
N ASN A 179 -19.15 0.16 7.20
CA ASN A 179 -18.55 1.37 6.67
C ASN A 179 -17.05 1.45 6.97
N GLU A 180 -16.37 2.40 6.36
CA GLU A 180 -14.92 2.60 6.46
C GLU A 180 -14.47 3.07 7.85
N SER A 181 -15.36 3.67 8.65
CA SER A 181 -15.06 4.02 10.04
C SER A 181 -14.92 2.75 10.88
N GLU A 182 -15.89 1.84 10.80
CA GLU A 182 -15.85 0.54 11.47
C GLU A 182 -14.67 -0.32 10.95
N LEU A 183 -14.38 -0.26 9.64
CA LEU A 183 -13.19 -0.88 9.06
C LEU A 183 -11.90 -0.37 9.69
N SER A 184 -11.79 0.96 9.87
CA SER A 184 -10.60 1.55 10.47
C SER A 184 -10.41 1.15 11.94
N ASP A 185 -11.50 0.98 12.70
CA ASP A 185 -11.48 0.47 14.07
C ASP A 185 -11.05 -1.00 14.12
N GLU A 186 -11.62 -1.84 13.25
CA GLU A 186 -11.22 -3.25 13.09
C GLU A 186 -9.72 -3.37 12.77
N PHE A 187 -9.26 -2.60 11.79
CA PHE A 187 -7.86 -2.63 11.34
C PHE A 187 -6.91 -2.09 12.42
N TYR A 188 -7.28 -1.01 13.13
CA TYR A 188 -6.47 -0.49 14.23
C TYR A 188 -6.36 -1.48 15.38
N GLY A 189 -7.46 -2.15 15.72
CA GLY A 189 -7.47 -3.23 16.71
C GLY A 189 -6.56 -4.40 16.31
N PHE A 190 -6.56 -4.78 15.03
CA PHE A 190 -5.59 -5.74 14.49
C PHE A 190 -4.15 -5.25 14.65
N LEU A 191 -3.85 -3.98 14.33
CA LEU A 191 -2.49 -3.44 14.48
C LEU A 191 -2.00 -3.54 15.94
N GLN A 192 -2.87 -3.29 16.91
CA GLN A 192 -2.52 -3.48 18.33
C GLN A 192 -2.10 -4.93 18.63
N GLN A 193 -2.79 -5.92 18.06
CA GLN A 193 -2.43 -7.33 18.24
C GLN A 193 -1.16 -7.71 17.45
N PHE A 194 -1.02 -7.20 16.23
CA PHE A 194 0.15 -7.41 15.38
C PHE A 194 1.44 -6.92 16.06
N TYR A 195 1.47 -5.67 16.51
CA TYR A 195 2.66 -5.11 17.17
C TYR A 195 2.88 -5.66 18.59
N THR A 196 1.88 -6.26 19.23
CA THR A 196 2.12 -7.04 20.45
C THR A 196 2.98 -8.28 20.15
N VAL A 197 2.80 -8.90 18.98
CA VAL A 197 3.59 -10.05 18.53
C VAL A 197 4.92 -9.64 17.93
N PHE A 198 4.97 -8.52 17.20
CA PHE A 198 6.15 -8.03 16.50
C PHE A 198 6.55 -6.62 16.99
N PRO A 199 6.92 -6.44 18.27
CA PRO A 199 7.11 -5.12 18.86
C PRO A 199 8.24 -4.32 18.22
N GLU A 200 9.28 -4.98 17.70
CA GLU A 200 10.39 -4.35 17.00
C GLU A 200 9.96 -3.61 15.74
N LEU A 201 8.86 -4.03 15.09
CA LEU A 201 8.34 -3.36 13.90
C LEU A 201 7.70 -2.00 14.22
N ALA A 202 7.26 -1.76 15.46
CA ALA A 202 6.61 -0.51 15.84
C ALA A 202 7.58 0.69 15.81
N ALA A 203 8.88 0.44 15.90
CA ALA A 203 9.92 1.48 15.82
C ALA A 203 10.20 1.94 14.37
N LYS A 204 9.77 1.16 13.36
CA LYS A 204 10.03 1.46 11.95
C LYS A 204 9.16 2.61 11.46
N LYS A 205 9.67 3.34 10.46
CA LYS A 205 8.92 4.34 9.71
C LYS A 205 7.80 3.64 8.95
N LEU A 206 6.56 3.90 9.32
CA LEU A 206 5.39 3.23 8.78
C LEU A 206 4.85 3.96 7.55
N PHE A 207 4.67 3.24 6.46
CA PHE A 207 3.93 3.68 5.28
C PHE A 207 2.74 2.77 5.05
N ILE A 208 1.56 3.35 4.82
CA ILE A 208 0.35 2.58 4.48
C ILE A 208 0.08 2.78 3.00
N THR A 209 0.06 1.68 2.27
CA THR A 209 0.01 1.67 0.82
C THR A 209 -1.02 0.69 0.30
N GLY A 210 -1.44 0.87 -0.95
CA GLY A 210 -2.43 -0.01 -1.54
C GLY A 210 -3.01 0.53 -2.82
N GLU A 211 -4.06 -0.13 -3.31
CA GLU A 211 -4.65 0.18 -4.60
C GLU A 211 -6.19 0.14 -4.64
N SER A 212 -6.77 0.73 -5.69
CA SER A 212 -8.20 0.64 -5.98
C SER A 212 -9.05 1.16 -4.80
N TYR A 213 -9.98 0.38 -4.26
CA TYR A 213 -10.79 0.76 -3.09
C TYR A 213 -9.97 1.03 -1.82
N ALA A 214 -8.67 0.71 -1.79
CA ALA A 214 -7.76 1.20 -0.75
C ALA A 214 -7.65 2.73 -0.72
N GLY A 215 -8.08 3.43 -1.76
CA GLY A 215 -8.30 4.88 -1.73
C GLY A 215 -9.30 5.35 -0.67
N PHE A 216 -10.24 4.48 -0.26
CA PHE A 216 -11.08 4.67 0.91
C PHE A 216 -10.43 4.10 2.18
N TYR A 217 -9.86 2.89 2.13
CA TYR A 217 -9.29 2.26 3.34
C TYR A 217 -8.17 3.06 3.98
N ILE A 218 -7.21 3.51 3.17
CA ILE A 218 -5.95 4.08 3.64
C ILE A 218 -6.18 5.40 4.39
N PRO A 219 -6.95 6.37 3.87
CA PRO A 219 -7.25 7.60 4.61
C PRO A 219 -8.00 7.35 5.92
N TYR A 220 -8.96 6.42 5.96
CA TYR A 220 -9.69 6.11 7.18
C TYR A 220 -8.80 5.45 8.24
N ILE A 221 -7.99 4.46 7.85
CA ILE A 221 -6.99 3.83 8.73
C ILE A 221 -6.00 4.87 9.25
N ALA A 222 -5.46 5.72 8.37
CA ALA A 222 -4.52 6.77 8.75
C ALA A 222 -5.13 7.76 9.73
N THR A 223 -6.38 8.17 9.49
CA THR A 223 -7.13 9.06 10.39
C THR A 223 -7.31 8.41 11.75
N ARG A 224 -7.70 7.13 11.79
CA ARG A 224 -7.87 6.39 13.06
C ARG A 224 -6.58 6.27 13.88
N ILE A 225 -5.42 6.14 13.21
CA ILE A 225 -4.10 6.16 13.85
C ILE A 225 -3.78 7.56 14.39
N VAL A 226 -4.00 8.60 13.59
CA VAL A 226 -3.75 10.00 13.97
C VAL A 226 -4.65 10.44 15.10
N ASP A 227 -5.91 10.00 15.12
CA ASP A 227 -6.91 10.38 16.12
C ASP A 227 -6.92 9.47 17.35
N ALA A 228 -6.06 8.44 17.38
CA ALA A 228 -5.91 7.58 18.53
C ALA A 228 -5.69 8.40 19.81
N SER A 229 -6.34 7.98 20.90
CA SER A 229 -6.24 8.64 22.20
C SER A 229 -4.81 8.64 22.71
N LYS A 230 -4.52 9.52 23.67
CA LYS A 230 -3.19 9.58 24.30
C LYS A 230 -2.76 8.23 24.89
N ALA A 231 -3.71 7.48 25.47
CA ALA A 231 -3.43 6.16 26.03
C ALA A 231 -3.13 5.13 24.94
N GLU A 232 -3.89 5.14 23.84
CA GLU A 232 -3.65 4.25 22.71
C GLU A 232 -2.31 4.54 22.02
N LYS A 233 -1.95 5.81 21.80
CA LYS A 233 -0.65 6.19 21.24
C LYS A 233 0.53 5.81 22.14
N ALA A 234 0.33 5.84 23.46
CA ALA A 234 1.35 5.38 24.40
C ALA A 234 1.52 3.86 24.36
N ALA A 235 0.43 3.10 24.14
CA ALA A 235 0.47 1.65 24.01
C ALA A 235 0.97 1.19 22.63
N LEU A 236 0.68 1.95 21.57
CA LEU A 236 1.05 1.66 20.20
C LEU A 236 1.60 2.92 19.51
N PRO A 237 2.88 3.27 19.73
CA PRO A 237 3.48 4.51 19.21
C PRO A 237 3.87 4.36 17.73
N LEU A 238 2.88 4.26 16.84
CA LEU A 238 3.12 4.12 15.40
C LEU A 238 3.78 5.37 14.80
N ASN A 239 4.89 5.16 14.10
CA ASN A 239 5.61 6.21 13.39
C ASN A 239 5.10 6.36 11.94
N LEU A 240 3.83 6.75 11.76
CA LEU A 240 3.24 6.94 10.43
C LEU A 240 3.91 8.10 9.68
N GLN A 241 4.58 7.80 8.57
CA GLN A 241 5.34 8.76 7.77
C GLN A 241 4.64 9.17 6.48
N GLY A 242 3.83 8.29 5.88
CA GLY A 242 3.19 8.61 4.61
C GLY A 242 2.22 7.56 4.12
N LEU A 243 1.46 7.96 3.10
CA LEU A 243 0.46 7.15 2.41
C LEU A 243 0.81 7.09 0.92
N LEU A 244 0.61 5.94 0.29
CA LEU A 244 0.75 5.79 -1.17
C LEU A 244 -0.42 4.98 -1.71
N ILE A 245 -1.19 5.58 -2.61
CA ILE A 245 -2.44 5.01 -3.12
C ILE A 245 -2.33 4.92 -4.64
N ASN A 246 -2.29 3.71 -5.16
CA ASN A 246 -2.20 3.41 -6.58
C ASN A 246 -3.61 3.29 -7.16
N ASP A 247 -3.92 4.06 -8.21
CA ASP A 247 -5.19 3.99 -8.94
C ASP A 247 -6.42 3.95 -8.00
N GLY A 248 -6.39 4.82 -6.99
CA GLY A 248 -7.33 4.80 -5.88
C GLY A 248 -8.72 5.31 -6.24
N VAL A 249 -9.73 4.73 -5.59
CA VAL A 249 -11.10 5.24 -5.57
C VAL A 249 -11.25 6.20 -4.38
N TYR A 250 -11.61 7.47 -4.65
CA TYR A 250 -11.71 8.53 -3.63
C TYR A 250 -13.12 9.12 -3.49
N SER A 251 -14.06 8.65 -4.31
CA SER A 251 -15.45 9.10 -4.32
C SER A 251 -16.34 7.95 -4.79
N SER A 252 -17.66 8.14 -4.79
CA SER A 252 -18.55 7.19 -5.47
C SER A 252 -18.21 7.08 -6.96
N PHE A 253 -18.49 5.92 -7.57
CA PHE A 253 -18.31 5.70 -9.01
C PHE A 253 -19.11 6.71 -9.86
N ILE A 254 -20.29 7.12 -9.38
CA ILE A 254 -21.10 8.15 -10.04
C ILE A 254 -20.31 9.45 -10.21
N VAL A 255 -19.64 9.90 -9.14
CA VAL A 255 -18.91 11.16 -9.15
C VAL A 255 -17.54 11.01 -9.82
N GLY A 256 -16.86 9.89 -9.57
CA GLY A 256 -15.48 9.67 -10.02
C GLY A 256 -15.38 9.24 -11.49
N GLU A 257 -16.41 8.58 -12.02
CA GLU A 257 -16.35 7.93 -13.33
C GLU A 257 -17.53 8.32 -14.23
N GLU A 258 -18.77 8.13 -13.77
CA GLU A 258 -19.95 8.30 -14.65
C GLU A 258 -20.19 9.76 -15.03
N ALA A 259 -20.17 10.69 -14.08
CA ALA A 259 -20.41 12.10 -14.35
C ALA A 259 -19.36 12.73 -15.30
N PRO A 260 -18.05 12.48 -15.14
CA PRO A 260 -17.05 12.87 -16.13
C PRO A 260 -17.27 12.20 -17.49
N THR A 261 -17.63 10.91 -17.50
CA THR A 261 -17.83 10.13 -18.73
C THR A 261 -19.01 10.67 -19.54
N ALA A 262 -20.12 11.05 -18.92
CA ALA A 262 -21.27 11.60 -19.63
C ALA A 262 -20.91 12.87 -20.42
N ASN A 263 -20.18 13.81 -19.78
CA ASN A 263 -19.74 15.04 -20.44
C ASN A 263 -18.70 14.75 -21.54
N PHE A 264 -17.76 13.84 -21.29
CA PHE A 264 -16.79 13.40 -22.30
C PHE A 264 -17.48 12.76 -23.51
N SER A 265 -18.39 11.82 -23.30
CA SER A 265 -19.14 11.14 -24.36
C SER A 265 -19.96 12.12 -25.20
N THR A 266 -20.55 13.15 -24.58
CA THR A 266 -21.26 14.21 -25.30
C THR A 266 -20.30 15.02 -26.18
N GLN A 267 -19.13 15.38 -25.65
CA GLN A 267 -18.13 16.16 -26.39
C GLN A 267 -17.52 15.39 -27.56
N PHE A 268 -17.32 14.08 -27.40
CA PHE A 268 -16.65 13.21 -28.39
C PHE A 268 -17.60 12.25 -29.10
N GLN A 269 -18.90 12.51 -29.06
CA GLN A 269 -19.96 11.64 -29.57
C GLN A 269 -19.70 11.16 -31.01
N SER A 270 -19.31 12.08 -31.91
CA SER A 270 -19.02 11.75 -33.32
C SER A 270 -17.76 10.91 -33.51
N VAL A 271 -16.77 11.05 -32.61
CA VAL A 271 -15.53 10.25 -32.63
C VAL A 271 -15.79 8.86 -32.08
N LEU A 272 -16.64 8.75 -31.05
CA LEU A 272 -17.02 7.48 -30.42
C LEU A 272 -18.08 6.71 -31.23
N GLY A 273 -18.69 7.35 -32.24
CA GLY A 273 -19.71 6.74 -33.09
C GLY A 273 -21.07 6.58 -32.40
N PHE A 274 -21.35 7.39 -31.38
CA PHE A 274 -22.64 7.42 -30.69
C PHE A 274 -23.68 8.22 -31.50
N SER A 275 -24.94 7.78 -31.45
CA SER A 275 -26.07 8.56 -31.96
C SER A 275 -26.58 9.56 -30.91
N ASP A 276 -27.49 10.47 -31.28
CA ASP A 276 -28.14 11.40 -30.35
C ASP A 276 -29.04 10.72 -29.30
N SER A 277 -29.30 9.42 -29.45
CA SER A 277 -30.11 8.62 -28.54
C SER A 277 -29.28 7.75 -27.59
N GLN A 278 -27.95 7.81 -27.69
CA GLN A 278 -26.98 7.06 -26.87
C GLN A 278 -26.17 8.04 -26.03
#